data_AF-A0A451ARH5-F1
#
_entry.id   AF-A0A451ARH5-F1
#
_cell.length_a   1.000
_cell.length_b   1.000
_cell.length_c   1.000
_cell.angle_alpha   90.00
_cell.angle_beta   90.00
_cell.angle_gamma   90.00
#
_symmetry.space_group_name_H-M   'P 1'
#
loop_
_entity.id
_entity.type
_entity.pdbx_description
1 polymer ?
#
loop_
_entity_poly.entity_id
_entity_poly.type
_entity_poly.pdbx_seq_one_letter_code
_entity_poly.pdbx_strand_id
1 'polypeptide(L)'
;MAKNPGDYVTFTVTNNGPVISAKMKTGLGNTTNFEFGTNNCDGMTLAGGASCTIQVRPKATGNGAITGTLHVLANNNPGASLVGVVSGVESKLYEFTTHTFTNCGQTGRTGPTLSQCRSSYSTTWDEIYLTMTTNGIQKWMVPQSGNYTIEIAGSAGGTHGHSGNRSYGAKISAVFTLQRSQILNLLVGQKGEDSLSTQDNAGPGGGGGSFVWDPINTTEPLIAVGGGGGAHFHLLGGEEKGRFVKSGGSTNVDIGTCNLKAAGGIGGSGGNGATDSGTDVNFDGGHGAGWKSDGQNGFPNSNNESGKAPSRPLSGGFGSEHGTDGNDEGGDGGFGGGAGGTDDNGSSGGAGGYSGGSGGAMCSDDRYSAGGGGGSYVNSIGSNRVNITRNHSGHGYIRITKNP
;
A
#
# COMPACT_ATOMS: atom_id res chain seq x y z
N MET A 1 23.81 -3.22 -4.39
CA MET A 1 24.39 -3.33 -5.76
C MET A 1 24.75 -4.78 -5.99
N ALA A 2 23.99 -5.51 -6.80
CA ALA A 2 24.38 -6.85 -7.22
C ALA A 2 25.62 -6.73 -8.13
N LYS A 3 26.75 -7.26 -7.68
CA LYS A 3 27.96 -7.40 -8.50
C LYS A 3 28.01 -8.84 -8.99
N ASN A 4 27.25 -9.16 -10.03
CA ASN A 4 27.52 -10.38 -10.78
C ASN A 4 27.90 -9.99 -12.22
N PRO A 5 29.14 -9.51 -12.42
CA PRO A 5 29.63 -9.22 -13.75
C PRO A 5 29.63 -10.51 -14.58
N GLY A 6 29.38 -10.40 -15.88
CA GLY A 6 29.43 -11.57 -16.77
C GLY A 6 30.83 -12.16 -16.84
N ASP A 7 30.99 -13.29 -17.55
CA ASP A 7 32.28 -13.95 -17.68
C ASP A 7 33.32 -13.09 -18.40
N TYR A 8 34.60 -13.31 -18.06
CA TYR A 8 35.71 -12.71 -18.79
C TYR A 8 35.85 -13.34 -20.17
N VAL A 9 35.93 -12.49 -21.19
CA VAL A 9 36.34 -12.85 -22.54
C VAL A 9 37.80 -12.47 -22.72
N THR A 10 38.61 -13.41 -23.22
CA THR A 10 40.03 -13.17 -23.50
C THR A 10 40.22 -12.80 -24.97
N PHE A 11 40.85 -11.65 -25.21
CA PHE A 11 41.29 -11.16 -26.51
C PHE A 11 42.79 -11.35 -26.65
N THR A 12 43.24 -11.85 -27.80
CA THR A 12 44.66 -12.02 -28.12
C THR A 12 45.08 -10.96 -29.12
N VAL A 13 46.17 -10.25 -28.81
CA VAL A 13 46.80 -9.27 -29.70
C VAL A 13 48.11 -9.86 -30.19
N THR A 14 48.30 -9.95 -31.51
CA THR A 14 49.49 -10.53 -32.14
C THR A 14 50.14 -9.52 -33.07
N ASN A 15 51.46 -9.35 -32.96
CA ASN A 15 52.23 -8.57 -33.92
C ASN A 15 52.63 -9.44 -35.11
N ASN A 16 51.94 -9.29 -36.24
CA ASN A 16 52.23 -10.05 -37.46
C ASN A 16 53.36 -9.45 -38.31
N GLY A 17 53.86 -8.27 -37.94
CA GLY A 17 54.95 -7.59 -38.64
C GLY A 17 56.34 -8.09 -38.17
N PRO A 18 57.40 -7.84 -38.96
CA PRO A 18 58.76 -8.25 -38.60
C PRO A 18 59.43 -7.31 -37.58
N VAL A 19 58.84 -6.14 -37.30
CA VAL A 19 59.43 -5.09 -36.45
C VAL A 19 58.74 -5.06 -35.09
N ILE A 20 59.50 -4.74 -34.04
CA ILE A 20 58.95 -4.55 -32.69
C ILE A 20 57.90 -3.43 -32.66
N SER A 21 56.79 -3.66 -31.97
CA SER A 21 55.73 -2.65 -31.83
C SER A 21 56.19 -1.48 -30.97
N ALA A 22 55.55 -0.31 -31.15
CA ALA A 22 55.55 0.73 -30.12
C ALA A 22 54.91 0.19 -28.84
N LYS A 23 55.16 0.87 -27.71
CA LYS A 23 54.47 0.54 -26.44
C LYS A 23 52.97 0.66 -26.65
N MET A 24 52.26 -0.42 -26.37
CA MET A 24 50.82 -0.49 -26.57
C MET A 24 50.10 0.24 -25.43
N LYS A 25 49.00 0.90 -25.77
CA LYS A 25 48.06 1.45 -24.79
C LYS A 25 46.68 0.87 -25.04
N THR A 26 46.07 0.36 -23.99
CA THR A 26 44.75 -0.27 -24.04
C THR A 26 43.69 0.63 -23.41
N GLY A 27 42.44 0.55 -23.89
CA GLY A 27 41.34 1.33 -23.32
C GLY A 27 39.96 0.77 -23.68
N LEU A 28 38.99 1.00 -22.80
CA LEU A 28 37.58 0.66 -23.03
C LEU A 28 36.79 1.93 -23.34
N GLY A 29 36.03 1.93 -24.43
CA GLY A 29 35.16 3.06 -24.79
C GLY A 29 33.91 3.20 -23.91
N ASN A 30 33.59 2.17 -23.11
CA ASN A 30 32.47 2.18 -22.17
C ASN A 30 32.90 1.59 -20.82
N THR A 31 33.65 2.38 -20.03
CA THR A 31 34.08 1.99 -18.69
C THR A 31 32.95 2.00 -17.67
N THR A 32 31.73 2.44 -18.01
CA THR A 32 30.54 2.33 -17.15
C THR A 32 29.95 0.93 -17.18
N ASN A 33 30.04 0.23 -18.32
CA ASN A 33 29.43 -1.09 -18.50
C ASN A 33 30.43 -2.23 -18.68
N PHE A 34 31.74 -1.94 -18.84
CA PHE A 34 32.80 -2.95 -18.95
C PHE A 34 33.96 -2.67 -18.00
N GLU A 35 34.71 -3.71 -17.69
CA GLU A 35 35.98 -3.63 -16.95
C GLU A 35 37.03 -4.60 -17.49
N PHE A 36 38.29 -4.27 -17.26
CA PHE A 36 39.42 -5.15 -17.56
C PHE A 36 39.58 -6.22 -16.48
N GLY A 37 39.96 -7.42 -16.91
CA GLY A 37 40.57 -8.45 -16.06
C GLY A 37 42.09 -8.37 -16.15
N THR A 38 42.75 -9.52 -16.32
CA THR A 38 44.18 -9.54 -16.63
C THR A 38 44.46 -8.88 -17.97
N ASN A 39 45.36 -7.89 -17.99
CA ASN A 39 45.78 -7.18 -19.18
C ASN A 39 47.31 -7.22 -19.30
N ASN A 40 47.80 -8.12 -20.14
CA ASN A 40 49.23 -8.34 -20.36
C ASN A 40 49.76 -7.56 -21.57
N CYS A 41 48.93 -6.70 -22.16
CA CYS A 41 49.27 -5.90 -23.33
C CYS A 41 49.61 -4.44 -22.98
N ASP A 42 49.00 -3.88 -21.93
CA ASP A 42 49.18 -2.46 -21.61
C ASP A 42 50.64 -2.13 -21.24
N GLY A 43 51.22 -1.11 -21.87
CA GLY A 43 52.60 -0.67 -21.67
C GLY A 43 53.68 -1.56 -22.30
N MET A 44 53.31 -2.72 -22.86
CA MET A 44 54.24 -3.69 -23.43
C MET A 44 54.57 -3.39 -24.90
N THR A 45 55.72 -3.87 -25.35
CA THR A 45 56.07 -3.97 -26.77
C THR A 45 56.04 -5.45 -27.20
N LEU A 46 55.68 -5.71 -28.45
CA LEU A 46 55.67 -7.06 -29.02
C LEU A 46 56.71 -7.16 -30.12
N ALA A 47 57.66 -8.11 -29.99
CA ALA A 47 58.51 -8.51 -31.10
C ALA A 47 57.68 -9.12 -32.25
N GLY A 48 58.26 -9.23 -33.44
CA GLY A 48 57.56 -9.85 -34.57
C GLY A 48 57.16 -11.30 -34.27
N GLY A 49 55.89 -11.64 -34.52
CA GLY A 49 55.28 -12.94 -34.21
C GLY A 49 54.85 -13.11 -32.74
N ALA A 50 55.20 -12.20 -31.83
CA ALA A 50 54.81 -12.29 -30.43
C ALA A 50 53.34 -11.89 -30.20
N SER A 51 52.75 -12.39 -29.10
CA SER A 51 51.37 -12.11 -28.70
C SER A 51 51.25 -11.75 -27.22
N CYS A 52 50.19 -11.03 -26.87
CA CYS A 52 49.75 -10.77 -25.50
C CYS A 52 48.23 -10.93 -25.40
N THR A 53 47.70 -10.93 -24.18
CA THR A 53 46.26 -11.14 -23.92
C THR A 53 45.64 -10.03 -23.07
N ILE A 54 44.36 -9.77 -23.31
CA ILE A 54 43.52 -8.79 -22.60
C ILE A 54 42.22 -9.48 -22.22
N GLN A 55 41.87 -9.50 -20.94
CA GLN A 55 40.56 -9.94 -20.49
C GLN A 55 39.62 -8.75 -20.31
N VAL A 56 38.39 -8.87 -20.81
CA VAL A 56 37.32 -7.88 -20.62
C VAL A 56 36.05 -8.60 -20.20
N ARG A 57 35.30 -8.03 -19.26
CA ARG A 57 33.96 -8.52 -18.91
C ARG A 57 32.96 -7.38 -18.76
N PRO A 58 31.65 -7.64 -18.92
CA PRO A 58 30.61 -6.68 -18.64
C PRO A 58 30.35 -6.56 -17.13
N LYS A 59 30.07 -5.35 -16.64
CA LYS A 59 29.76 -5.03 -15.22
C LYS A 59 28.33 -4.50 -14.98
N ALA A 60 27.44 -4.67 -15.96
CA ALA A 60 26.09 -4.12 -15.87
C ALA A 60 25.24 -4.78 -14.76
N THR A 61 24.31 -4.00 -14.21
CA THR A 61 23.43 -4.39 -13.09
C THR A 61 22.02 -4.77 -13.55
N GLY A 62 21.80 -4.99 -14.84
CA GLY A 62 20.48 -5.30 -15.41
C GLY A 62 20.57 -6.09 -16.71
N ASN A 63 19.44 -6.67 -17.12
CA ASN A 63 19.31 -7.43 -18.36
C ASN A 63 19.32 -6.50 -19.57
N GLY A 64 20.06 -6.85 -20.62
CA GLY A 64 20.04 -6.11 -21.88
C GLY A 64 21.29 -6.32 -22.73
N ALA A 65 21.21 -5.92 -23.99
CA ALA A 65 22.39 -5.79 -24.84
C ALA A 65 23.15 -4.52 -24.45
N ILE A 66 24.41 -4.66 -24.08
CA ILE A 66 25.32 -3.52 -23.93
C ILE A 66 26.38 -3.59 -25.03
N THR A 67 26.82 -2.44 -25.51
CA THR A 67 27.88 -2.32 -26.51
C THR A 67 29.03 -1.49 -25.95
N GLY A 68 30.24 -1.82 -26.40
CA GLY A 68 31.46 -1.13 -26.04
C GLY A 68 32.55 -1.38 -27.07
N THR A 69 33.67 -0.69 -26.92
CA THR A 69 34.83 -0.82 -27.81
C THR A 69 36.08 -1.10 -27.00
N LEU A 70 36.93 -2.02 -27.48
CA LEU A 70 38.28 -2.22 -26.98
C LEU A 70 39.23 -1.52 -27.94
N HIS A 71 39.95 -0.54 -27.44
CA HIS A 71 41.00 0.16 -28.15
C HIS A 71 42.35 -0.45 -27.80
N VAL A 72 43.13 -0.80 -28.82
CA VAL A 72 44.54 -1.18 -28.68
C VAL A 72 45.36 -0.24 -29.56
N LEU A 73 45.95 0.78 -28.94
CA LEU A 73 46.70 1.82 -29.63
C LEU A 73 48.16 1.37 -29.76
N ALA A 74 48.60 1.14 -31.00
CA ALA A 74 49.97 0.81 -31.41
C ALA A 74 50.22 1.41 -32.82
N ASN A 75 51.39 1.17 -33.44
CA ASN A 75 51.60 1.53 -34.85
C ASN A 75 50.50 0.85 -35.70
N ASN A 76 49.71 1.65 -36.45
CA ASN A 76 48.51 1.28 -37.22
C ASN A 76 47.16 1.21 -36.48
N ASN A 77 47.11 1.51 -35.18
CA ASN A 77 45.90 1.79 -34.41
C ASN A 77 44.70 0.82 -34.61
N PRO A 78 44.88 -0.51 -34.47
CA PRO A 78 43.79 -1.46 -34.67
C PRO A 78 42.67 -1.26 -33.62
N GLY A 79 41.41 -1.33 -34.07
CA GLY A 79 40.23 -1.30 -33.21
C GLY A 79 39.41 -2.57 -33.32
N ALA A 80 38.86 -3.05 -32.19
CA ALA A 80 37.92 -4.16 -32.17
C ALA A 80 36.59 -3.72 -31.52
N SER A 81 35.47 -4.03 -32.18
CA SER A 81 34.14 -3.81 -31.60
C SER A 81 33.83 -4.93 -30.62
N LEU A 82 33.45 -4.59 -29.39
CA LEU A 82 33.01 -5.56 -28.39
C LEU A 82 31.49 -5.69 -28.44
N VAL A 83 31.01 -6.89 -28.73
CA VAL A 83 29.59 -7.24 -28.58
C VAL A 83 29.52 -8.39 -27.59
N GLY A 84 28.81 -8.18 -26.49
CA GLY A 84 28.63 -9.19 -25.44
C GLY A 84 27.22 -9.11 -24.87
N VAL A 85 26.66 -10.27 -24.51
CA VAL A 85 25.41 -10.34 -23.75
C VAL A 85 25.79 -10.33 -22.27
N VAL A 86 25.21 -9.43 -21.48
CA VAL A 86 25.40 -9.44 -20.03
C VAL A 86 24.41 -10.41 -19.41
N SER A 87 24.91 -11.40 -18.69
CA SER A 87 24.09 -12.23 -17.81
C SER A 87 24.40 -11.88 -16.35
N GLY A 88 23.90 -10.74 -15.89
CA GLY A 88 23.93 -10.37 -14.48
C GLY A 88 22.52 -10.48 -13.92
N VAL A 89 22.20 -11.58 -13.24
CA VAL A 89 20.93 -11.67 -12.51
C VAL A 89 21.04 -10.71 -11.31
N GLU A 90 20.15 -9.74 -11.21
CA GLU A 90 20.01 -8.98 -9.97
C GLU A 90 19.72 -9.99 -8.84
N SER A 91 20.67 -10.17 -7.91
CA SER A 91 20.49 -11.13 -6.83
C SER A 91 19.35 -10.68 -5.92
N LYS A 92 18.33 -11.53 -5.78
CA LYS A 92 17.24 -11.29 -4.84
C LYS A 92 17.77 -11.21 -3.41
N LEU A 93 17.19 -10.34 -2.59
CA LEU A 93 17.53 -10.19 -1.18
C LEU A 93 17.17 -11.44 -0.37
N TYR A 94 16.07 -12.11 -0.75
CA TYR A 94 15.55 -13.34 -0.16
C TYR A 94 14.58 -14.03 -1.13
N GLU A 95 14.26 -15.29 -0.87
CA GLU A 95 13.24 -16.04 -1.61
C GLU A 95 11.85 -15.47 -1.34
N PHE A 96 11.12 -15.13 -2.40
CA PHE A 96 9.77 -14.60 -2.27
C PHE A 96 8.90 -14.97 -3.47
N THR A 97 7.81 -15.68 -3.18
CA THR A 97 6.77 -16.00 -4.17
C THR A 97 5.50 -15.20 -3.84
N THR A 98 4.99 -15.36 -2.62
CA THR A 98 3.80 -14.65 -2.15
C THR A 98 3.82 -14.52 -0.64
N HIS A 99 3.21 -13.46 -0.12
CA HIS A 99 2.94 -13.29 1.30
C HIS A 99 1.67 -12.49 1.52
N THR A 100 0.93 -12.80 2.59
CA THR A 100 -0.28 -12.07 3.00
C THR A 100 -0.01 -11.35 4.30
N PHE A 101 0.13 -10.03 4.23
CA PHE A 101 0.20 -9.14 5.38
C PHE A 101 -1.19 -8.95 5.97
N THR A 102 -1.29 -9.02 7.29
CA THR A 102 -2.56 -8.97 8.04
C THR A 102 -2.48 -7.92 9.15
N ASN A 103 -3.51 -7.85 9.99
CA ASN A 103 -3.52 -7.11 11.25
C ASN A 103 -2.65 -7.74 12.35
N CYS A 104 -1.95 -8.85 12.07
CA CYS A 104 -1.04 -9.50 13.01
C CYS A 104 -1.68 -9.87 14.37
N GLY A 105 -2.99 -10.15 14.36
CA GLY A 105 -3.78 -10.45 15.56
C GLY A 105 -4.24 -9.22 16.36
N GLN A 106 -3.83 -8.01 16.00
CA GLN A 106 -4.28 -6.77 16.66
C GLN A 106 -5.71 -6.40 16.22
N THR A 107 -6.53 -5.95 17.17
CA THR A 107 -7.91 -5.48 16.93
C THR A 107 -8.12 -4.09 17.52
N GLY A 108 -9.27 -3.48 17.21
CA GLY A 108 -9.65 -2.14 17.69
C GLY A 108 -9.01 -0.99 16.89
N ARG A 109 -8.78 0.12 17.58
CA ARG A 109 -8.40 1.42 16.98
C ARG A 109 -6.93 1.56 16.59
N THR A 110 -6.04 0.79 17.23
CA THR A 110 -4.59 0.88 17.06
C THR A 110 -4.05 -0.26 16.23
N GLY A 111 -2.97 -0.02 15.50
CA GLY A 111 -2.34 -1.03 14.66
C GLY A 111 -1.30 -1.87 15.41
N PRO A 112 -0.91 -3.04 14.86
CA PRO A 112 -0.02 -3.98 15.53
C PRO A 112 1.40 -3.45 15.73
N THR A 113 2.11 -3.98 16.72
CA THR A 113 3.54 -3.82 16.88
C THR A 113 4.32 -4.72 15.92
N LEU A 114 5.61 -4.44 15.73
CA LEU A 114 6.49 -5.28 14.91
C LEU A 114 6.60 -6.71 15.46
N SER A 115 6.64 -6.87 16.79
CA SER A 115 6.74 -8.19 17.41
C SER A 115 5.48 -9.02 17.20
N GLN A 116 4.28 -8.41 17.26
CA GLN A 116 3.03 -9.08 16.91
C GLN A 116 3.07 -9.61 15.47
N CYS A 117 3.55 -8.80 14.51
CA CYS A 117 3.67 -9.24 13.12
C CYS A 117 4.68 -10.36 12.90
N ARG A 118 5.89 -10.26 13.47
CA ARG A 118 6.90 -11.34 13.38
C ARG A 118 6.42 -12.64 14.02
N SER A 119 5.64 -12.55 15.10
CA SER A 119 5.03 -13.73 15.73
C SER A 119 3.90 -14.33 14.88
N SER A 120 3.20 -13.49 14.11
CA SER A 120 2.08 -13.90 13.26
C SER A 120 2.54 -14.48 11.92
N TYR A 121 3.74 -14.17 11.44
CA TYR A 121 4.22 -14.55 10.12
C TYR A 121 5.17 -15.75 10.20
N SER A 122 4.87 -16.81 9.47
CA SER A 122 5.74 -17.99 9.36
C SER A 122 6.79 -17.79 8.27
N THR A 123 7.64 -16.77 8.42
CA THR A 123 8.72 -16.43 7.47
C THR A 123 10.04 -16.23 8.19
N THR A 124 11.14 -16.16 7.43
CA THR A 124 12.49 -15.89 7.97
C THR A 124 13.05 -14.54 7.53
N TRP A 125 12.52 -13.97 6.45
CA TRP A 125 13.01 -12.71 5.88
C TRP A 125 12.54 -11.49 6.67
N ASP A 126 11.45 -11.58 7.42
CA ASP A 126 10.83 -10.51 8.18
C ASP A 126 11.68 -10.02 9.37
N GLU A 127 12.62 -10.83 9.85
CA GLU A 127 13.60 -10.38 10.86
C GLU A 127 14.48 -9.24 10.36
N ILE A 128 14.77 -9.22 9.06
CA ILE A 128 15.69 -8.24 8.43
C ILE A 128 14.92 -7.26 7.52
N TYR A 129 13.93 -7.77 6.78
CA TYR A 129 13.27 -7.07 5.67
C TYR A 129 11.83 -6.62 5.96
N LEU A 130 11.35 -6.85 7.19
CA LEU A 130 10.13 -6.24 7.73
C LEU A 130 10.49 -5.38 8.95
N THR A 131 10.16 -4.09 8.88
CA THR A 131 10.39 -3.14 9.98
C THR A 131 9.15 -2.29 10.23
N MET A 132 9.12 -1.55 11.34
CA MET A 132 8.11 -0.55 11.65
C MET A 132 8.76 0.64 12.35
N THR A 133 8.37 1.86 11.98
CA THR A 133 8.68 3.07 12.77
C THR A 133 7.45 3.63 13.50
N THR A 134 6.28 3.22 13.05
CA THR A 134 4.98 3.58 13.59
C THR A 134 4.19 2.29 13.68
N ASN A 135 3.65 1.98 14.85
CA ASN A 135 2.84 0.77 15.03
C ASN A 135 1.70 0.75 13.99
N GLY A 136 1.47 -0.41 13.41
CA GLY A 136 0.47 -0.64 12.37
C GLY A 136 0.95 -0.37 10.95
N ILE A 137 2.08 0.32 10.74
CA ILE A 137 2.63 0.58 9.41
C ILE A 137 3.81 -0.36 9.16
N GLN A 138 3.51 -1.49 8.53
CA GLN A 138 4.46 -2.52 8.14
C GLN A 138 5.31 -2.05 6.96
N LYS A 139 6.64 -1.96 7.14
CA LYS A 139 7.58 -1.57 6.07
C LYS A 139 8.23 -2.81 5.48
N TRP A 140 7.84 -3.14 4.26
CA TRP A 140 8.33 -4.30 3.54
C TRP A 140 9.35 -3.91 2.47
N MET A 141 10.52 -4.55 2.47
CA MET A 141 11.55 -4.33 1.45
C MET A 141 11.40 -5.33 0.30
N VAL A 142 11.22 -4.81 -0.91
CA VAL A 142 11.05 -5.59 -2.14
C VAL A 142 12.31 -6.42 -2.43
N PRO A 143 12.20 -7.76 -2.58
CA PRO A 143 13.35 -8.64 -2.67
C PRO A 143 14.07 -8.57 -4.02
N GLN A 144 13.36 -8.30 -5.10
CA GLN A 144 13.88 -8.30 -6.47
C GLN A 144 13.05 -7.37 -7.34
N SER A 145 13.65 -6.74 -8.35
CA SER A 145 12.90 -5.97 -9.33
C SER A 145 12.01 -6.88 -10.17
N GLY A 146 10.80 -6.42 -10.49
CA GLY A 146 9.86 -7.18 -11.30
C GLY A 146 8.42 -6.73 -11.15
N ASN A 147 7.50 -7.49 -11.76
CA ASN A 147 6.07 -7.23 -11.65
C ASN A 147 5.49 -7.98 -10.44
N TYR A 148 4.69 -7.28 -9.67
CA TYR A 148 4.04 -7.80 -8.47
C TYR A 148 2.54 -7.56 -8.57
N THR A 149 1.77 -8.61 -8.32
CA THR A 149 0.32 -8.51 -8.12
C THR A 149 0.08 -8.19 -6.65
N ILE A 150 -0.65 -7.10 -6.38
CA ILE A 150 -1.08 -6.70 -5.05
C ILE A 150 -2.60 -6.83 -4.99
N GLU A 151 -3.08 -7.83 -4.27
CA GLU A 151 -4.48 -7.98 -3.89
C GLU A 151 -4.67 -7.45 -2.48
N ILE A 152 -5.65 -6.58 -2.28
CA ILE A 152 -5.86 -5.87 -1.02
C ILE A 152 -7.34 -5.84 -0.66
N ALA A 153 -7.63 -5.98 0.63
CA ALA A 153 -8.96 -5.92 1.21
C ALA A 153 -9.03 -4.85 2.32
N GLY A 154 -10.05 -3.99 2.28
CA GLY A 154 -10.45 -3.19 3.43
C GLY A 154 -11.19 -4.06 4.45
N SER A 155 -11.29 -3.61 5.69
CA SER A 155 -11.99 -4.40 6.73
C SER A 155 -13.51 -4.21 6.68
N ALA A 156 -14.22 -5.10 7.35
CA ALA A 156 -15.65 -4.92 7.61
C ALA A 156 -15.91 -3.88 8.70
N GLY A 157 -17.11 -3.30 8.69
CA GLY A 157 -17.62 -2.54 9.82
C GLY A 157 -17.99 -3.44 11.00
N GLY A 158 -18.31 -2.81 12.12
CA GLY A 158 -18.89 -3.49 13.26
C GLY A 158 -20.31 -4.00 12.97
N THR A 159 -20.67 -5.05 13.70
CA THR A 159 -21.99 -5.68 13.70
C THR A 159 -22.91 -4.90 14.63
N HIS A 160 -24.14 -4.65 14.19
CA HIS A 160 -25.14 -4.06 15.06
C HIS A 160 -25.75 -5.14 15.97
N GLY A 161 -25.67 -4.97 17.30
CA GLY A 161 -26.07 -5.98 18.29
C GLY A 161 -27.50 -6.51 18.14
N HIS A 162 -28.47 -5.63 17.86
CA HIS A 162 -29.88 -6.03 17.70
C HIS A 162 -30.21 -6.81 16.42
N SER A 163 -29.64 -6.42 15.27
CA SER A 163 -30.00 -7.00 13.97
C SER A 163 -29.05 -8.09 13.47
N GLY A 164 -27.82 -8.14 14.01
CA GLY A 164 -26.75 -8.99 13.48
C GLY A 164 -26.21 -8.53 12.11
N ASN A 165 -26.65 -7.37 11.61
CA ASN A 165 -26.20 -6.82 10.33
C ASN A 165 -24.76 -6.31 10.43
N ARG A 166 -24.06 -6.35 9.30
CA ARG A 166 -22.69 -5.85 9.14
C ARG A 166 -22.43 -5.41 7.70
N SER A 167 -21.60 -4.38 7.53
CA SER A 167 -21.10 -3.95 6.22
C SER A 167 -19.72 -4.52 5.92
N TYR A 168 -19.36 -4.60 4.64
CA TYR A 168 -18.17 -5.33 4.17
C TYR A 168 -17.13 -4.39 3.55
N GLY A 169 -15.85 -4.74 3.68
CA GLY A 169 -14.76 -4.01 3.01
C GLY A 169 -14.64 -4.34 1.52
N ALA A 170 -14.09 -3.40 0.75
CA ALA A 170 -13.79 -3.58 -0.66
C ALA A 170 -12.58 -4.49 -0.87
N LYS A 171 -12.55 -5.18 -2.02
CA LYS A 171 -11.38 -5.96 -2.47
C LYS A 171 -10.98 -5.60 -3.89
N ILE A 172 -9.70 -5.27 -4.08
CA ILE A 172 -9.14 -4.92 -5.39
C ILE A 172 -7.82 -5.64 -5.58
N SER A 173 -7.49 -5.99 -6.82
CA SER A 173 -6.15 -6.39 -7.22
C SER A 173 -5.62 -5.49 -8.33
N ALA A 174 -4.31 -5.24 -8.36
CA ALA A 174 -3.62 -4.54 -9.44
C ALA A 174 -2.15 -5.00 -9.51
N VAL A 175 -1.51 -4.79 -10.67
CA VAL A 175 -0.11 -5.14 -10.92
C VAL A 175 0.75 -3.88 -10.94
N PHE A 176 1.85 -3.91 -10.19
CA PHE A 176 2.85 -2.84 -10.12
C PHE A 176 4.24 -3.37 -10.47
N THR A 177 5.04 -2.57 -11.19
CA THR A 177 6.48 -2.83 -11.33
C THR A 177 7.21 -2.26 -10.13
N LEU A 178 7.80 -3.13 -9.31
CA LEU A 178 8.55 -2.75 -8.12
C LEU A 178 10.04 -2.96 -8.34
N GLN A 179 10.86 -2.17 -7.66
CA GLN A 179 12.33 -2.25 -7.75
C GLN A 179 12.90 -2.95 -6.52
N ARG A 180 13.97 -3.73 -6.69
CA ARG A 180 14.69 -4.33 -5.56
C ARG A 180 15.11 -3.26 -4.55
N SER A 181 15.02 -3.59 -3.27
CA SER A 181 15.35 -2.69 -2.16
C SER A 181 14.44 -1.46 -2.06
N GLN A 182 13.41 -1.32 -2.92
CA GLN A 182 12.32 -0.39 -2.68
C GLN A 182 11.60 -0.80 -1.39
N ILE A 183 11.22 0.18 -0.59
CA ILE A 183 10.43 -0.04 0.62
C ILE A 183 8.99 0.34 0.29
N LEU A 184 8.04 -0.53 0.62
CA LEU A 184 6.63 -0.21 0.63
C LEU A 184 6.13 -0.16 2.07
N ASN A 185 5.35 0.87 2.38
CA ASN A 185 4.58 0.93 3.61
C ASN A 185 3.22 0.28 3.37
N LEU A 186 2.83 -0.59 4.30
CA LEU A 186 1.60 -1.36 4.28
C LEU A 186 0.81 -1.07 5.56
N LEU A 187 -0.44 -0.67 5.41
CA LEU A 187 -1.39 -0.52 6.51
C LEU A 187 -2.57 -1.45 6.25
N VAL A 188 -2.84 -2.34 7.19
CA VAL A 188 -3.94 -3.31 7.09
C VAL A 188 -5.08 -2.87 8.00
N GLY A 189 -6.24 -2.57 7.41
CA GLY A 189 -7.42 -2.13 8.14
C GLY A 189 -7.94 -3.19 9.11
N GLN A 190 -8.39 -2.75 10.29
CA GLN A 190 -9.02 -3.59 11.30
C GLN A 190 -10.53 -3.39 11.27
N LYS A 191 -11.28 -4.45 11.60
CA LYS A 191 -12.73 -4.40 11.69
C LYS A 191 -13.13 -3.37 12.75
N GLY A 192 -14.20 -2.61 12.48
CA GLY A 192 -14.85 -1.79 13.51
C GLY A 192 -15.43 -2.65 14.62
N GLU A 193 -15.55 -2.09 15.81
CA GLU A 193 -16.12 -2.80 16.95
C GLU A 193 -17.65 -2.90 16.83
N ASP A 194 -18.16 -4.01 17.34
CA ASP A 194 -19.59 -4.30 17.31
C ASP A 194 -20.27 -3.49 18.41
N SER A 195 -21.52 -3.06 18.20
CA SER A 195 -22.30 -2.48 19.28
C SER A 195 -22.82 -3.56 20.22
N LEU A 196 -22.99 -3.21 21.49
CA LEU A 196 -23.60 -4.08 22.48
C LEU A 196 -25.12 -4.14 22.30
N SER A 197 -25.74 -5.24 22.72
CA SER A 197 -27.19 -5.49 22.53
C SER A 197 -28.05 -5.00 23.71
N THR A 198 -27.53 -4.14 24.56
CA THR A 198 -28.31 -3.51 25.64
C THR A 198 -29.30 -2.52 25.03
N GLN A 199 -30.25 -2.01 25.83
CA GLN A 199 -31.58 -1.56 25.42
C GLN A 199 -31.63 -0.41 24.38
N ASP A 200 -30.49 0.22 24.08
CA ASP A 200 -30.41 1.59 23.59
C ASP A 200 -29.99 1.72 22.11
N ASN A 201 -29.94 0.62 21.35
CA ASN A 201 -29.69 0.61 19.89
C ASN A 201 -28.39 1.30 19.46
N ALA A 202 -27.29 1.05 20.16
CA ALA A 202 -26.01 1.69 19.90
C ALA A 202 -25.42 1.40 18.51
N GLY A 203 -24.72 2.41 18.01
CA GLY A 203 -24.08 2.42 16.69
C GLY A 203 -22.71 1.72 16.72
N PRO A 204 -22.49 0.68 15.89
CA PRO A 204 -21.18 0.06 15.78
C PRO A 204 -20.17 0.96 15.04
N GLY A 205 -18.89 0.64 15.18
CA GLY A 205 -17.81 1.38 14.54
C GLY A 205 -17.62 1.04 13.06
N GLY A 206 -17.09 2.01 12.31
CA GLY A 206 -16.67 1.83 10.93
C GLY A 206 -15.38 1.02 10.82
N GLY A 207 -15.26 0.23 9.75
CA GLY A 207 -14.04 -0.51 9.42
C GLY A 207 -12.96 0.40 8.84
N GLY A 208 -11.70 0.09 9.12
CA GLY A 208 -10.57 0.77 8.50
C GLY A 208 -10.29 0.36 7.05
N GLY A 209 -9.73 1.30 6.30
CA GLY A 209 -9.17 1.05 4.98
C GLY A 209 -7.81 0.33 5.06
N SER A 210 -7.40 -0.29 3.95
CA SER A 210 -6.06 -0.84 3.79
C SER A 210 -5.31 -0.10 2.69
N PHE A 211 -4.00 0.11 2.87
CA PHE A 211 -3.19 0.99 2.05
C PHE A 211 -1.82 0.37 1.75
N VAL A 212 -1.34 0.58 0.52
CA VAL A 212 0.05 0.34 0.12
C VAL A 212 0.57 1.61 -0.54
N TRP A 213 1.70 2.13 -0.06
CA TRP A 213 2.32 3.32 -0.65
C TRP A 213 3.85 3.28 -0.59
N ASP A 214 4.46 4.08 -1.44
CA ASP A 214 5.88 4.36 -1.40
C ASP A 214 6.14 5.50 -0.39
N PRO A 215 6.96 5.30 0.65
CA PRO A 215 7.25 6.35 1.63
C PRO A 215 7.95 7.58 1.03
N ILE A 216 8.52 7.48 -0.16
CA ILE A 216 9.16 8.60 -0.88
C ILE A 216 8.11 9.46 -1.59
N ASN A 217 7.01 8.89 -2.06
CA ASN A 217 5.92 9.62 -2.72
C ASN A 217 4.59 9.42 -1.99
N THR A 218 4.26 10.39 -1.13
CA THR A 218 3.07 10.36 -0.28
C THR A 218 1.87 11.13 -0.86
N THR A 219 1.98 11.64 -2.09
CA THR A 219 0.88 12.41 -2.72
C THR A 219 -0.36 11.56 -2.92
N GLU A 220 -0.17 10.32 -3.40
CA GLU A 220 -1.20 9.31 -3.62
C GLU A 220 -0.63 7.94 -3.27
N PRO A 221 -1.43 7.00 -2.73
CA PRO A 221 -0.98 5.64 -2.49
C PRO A 221 -0.76 4.90 -3.83
N LEU A 222 -0.08 3.74 -3.79
CA LEU A 222 -0.06 2.82 -4.92
C LEU A 222 -1.45 2.20 -5.11
N ILE A 223 -2.01 1.69 -4.01
CA ILE A 223 -3.35 1.12 -3.96
C ILE A 223 -3.93 1.30 -2.57
N ALA A 224 -5.21 1.63 -2.51
CA ALA A 224 -5.97 1.76 -1.28
C ALA A 224 -7.39 1.21 -1.49
N VAL A 225 -7.94 0.58 -0.47
CA VAL A 225 -9.32 0.06 -0.48
C VAL A 225 -10.04 0.48 0.78
N GLY A 226 -11.30 0.86 0.60
CA GLY A 226 -12.16 1.27 1.70
C GLY A 226 -12.67 0.12 2.55
N GLY A 227 -12.80 0.37 3.85
CA GLY A 227 -13.56 -0.48 4.76
C GLY A 227 -15.07 -0.34 4.56
N GLY A 228 -15.84 -1.21 5.20
CA GLY A 228 -17.29 -1.04 5.34
C GLY A 228 -17.63 -0.13 6.52
N GLY A 229 -18.65 0.71 6.41
CA GLY A 229 -19.14 1.51 7.53
C GLY A 229 -19.80 0.64 8.60
N GLY A 230 -20.02 1.18 9.79
CA GLY A 230 -20.75 0.46 10.83
C GLY A 230 -22.18 0.17 10.36
N ALA A 231 -22.72 -0.98 10.79
CA ALA A 231 -24.06 -1.38 10.39
C ALA A 231 -25.16 -0.75 11.24
N HIS A 232 -26.38 -0.82 10.71
CA HIS A 232 -27.60 -0.49 11.43
C HIS A 232 -28.61 -1.62 11.30
N PHE A 233 -29.66 -1.56 12.13
CA PHE A 233 -30.79 -2.47 12.03
C PHE A 233 -31.59 -2.32 10.73
N HIS A 234 -31.61 -1.13 10.13
CA HIS A 234 -32.08 -0.90 8.76
C HIS A 234 -30.91 -0.47 7.86
N LEU A 235 -30.51 -1.33 6.93
CA LEU A 235 -29.55 -0.99 5.88
C LEU A 235 -30.27 -0.22 4.77
N LEU A 236 -30.50 1.07 4.98
CA LEU A 236 -31.06 1.95 3.96
C LEU A 236 -29.96 2.34 2.95
N GLY A 237 -29.76 1.48 1.94
CA GLY A 237 -28.94 1.79 0.76
C GLY A 237 -27.51 1.23 0.81
N GLY A 238 -27.03 0.79 -0.36
CA GLY A 238 -25.83 -0.01 -0.60
C GLY A 238 -24.46 0.70 -0.53
N GLU A 239 -24.41 1.93 0.01
CA GLU A 239 -23.17 2.72 0.11
C GLU A 239 -22.35 2.46 1.39
N GLU A 240 -22.88 1.64 2.30
CA GLU A 240 -22.28 1.18 3.56
C GLU A 240 -21.10 0.22 3.36
N LYS A 241 -21.02 -0.40 2.17
CA LYS A 241 -19.91 -1.28 1.79
C LYS A 241 -18.73 -0.47 1.27
N GLY A 242 -17.52 -0.96 1.50
CA GLY A 242 -16.32 -0.42 0.87
C GLY A 242 -16.53 -0.31 -0.64
N ARG A 243 -16.21 0.86 -1.19
CA ARG A 243 -16.57 1.25 -2.56
C ARG A 243 -15.40 1.08 -3.50
N PHE A 244 -15.66 0.62 -4.72
CA PHE A 244 -14.62 0.54 -5.77
C PHE A 244 -14.29 1.88 -6.42
N VAL A 245 -15.05 2.94 -6.12
CA VAL A 245 -14.82 4.29 -6.63
C VAL A 245 -14.00 5.12 -5.65
N LYS A 246 -13.44 6.26 -6.10
CA LYS A 246 -12.59 7.12 -5.27
C LYS A 246 -13.33 7.80 -4.12
N SER A 247 -14.62 8.10 -4.28
CA SER A 247 -15.40 8.76 -3.23
C SER A 247 -15.81 7.78 -2.14
N GLY A 248 -15.91 8.27 -0.91
CA GLY A 248 -16.58 7.58 0.19
C GLY A 248 -18.08 7.52 -0.04
N GLY A 249 -18.74 6.60 0.65
CA GLY A 249 -20.20 6.50 0.69
C GLY A 249 -20.77 7.66 1.48
N SER A 250 -21.90 8.17 1.00
CA SER A 250 -22.67 9.20 1.67
C SER A 250 -23.87 8.58 2.38
N THR A 251 -24.29 9.26 3.43
CA THR A 251 -25.48 8.96 4.21
C THR A 251 -26.53 10.01 3.84
N ASN A 252 -27.68 9.57 3.34
CA ASN A 252 -28.80 10.45 3.02
C ASN A 252 -30.09 9.91 3.64
N VAL A 253 -30.64 10.65 4.59
CA VAL A 253 -31.98 10.42 5.14
C VAL A 253 -32.84 11.62 4.75
N ASP A 254 -33.74 11.43 3.78
CA ASP A 254 -34.61 12.47 3.22
C ASP A 254 -36.07 12.01 3.29
N ILE A 255 -36.69 12.15 4.47
CA ILE A 255 -38.08 11.71 4.71
C ILE A 255 -38.79 12.71 5.64
N GLY A 256 -39.84 13.37 5.15
CA GLY A 256 -40.64 14.33 5.93
C GLY A 256 -39.90 15.64 6.19
N THR A 257 -39.80 16.06 7.46
CA THR A 257 -39.03 17.23 7.93
C THR A 257 -37.55 16.92 8.19
N CYS A 258 -37.17 15.64 8.18
CA CYS A 258 -35.79 15.19 8.28
C CYS A 258 -35.10 15.24 6.92
N ASN A 259 -34.02 16.03 6.85
CA ASN A 259 -33.15 16.18 5.69
C ASN A 259 -31.69 16.17 6.16
N LEU A 260 -31.22 14.99 6.57
CA LEU A 260 -29.83 14.78 6.95
C LEU A 260 -29.02 14.21 5.80
N LYS A 261 -28.00 14.96 5.41
CA LYS A 261 -27.10 14.61 4.32
C LYS A 261 -25.66 14.74 4.82
N ALA A 262 -25.06 13.61 5.15
CA ALA A 262 -23.64 13.53 5.46
C ALA A 262 -22.90 13.00 4.24
N ALA A 263 -21.96 13.78 3.74
CA ALA A 263 -21.25 13.46 2.51
C ALA A 263 -20.02 12.59 2.80
N GLY A 264 -19.85 11.52 2.03
CA GLY A 264 -18.57 10.84 1.96
C GLY A 264 -17.47 11.76 1.42
N GLY A 265 -16.22 11.43 1.72
CA GLY A 265 -15.06 12.16 1.24
C GLY A 265 -14.88 12.03 -0.26
N ILE A 266 -14.20 13.02 -0.86
CA ILE A 266 -13.93 13.09 -2.29
C ILE A 266 -12.44 13.33 -2.51
N GLY A 267 -11.86 12.64 -3.51
CA GLY A 267 -10.50 12.92 -3.97
C GLY A 267 -9.41 12.68 -2.92
N GLY A 268 -9.68 11.82 -1.94
CA GLY A 268 -8.75 11.50 -0.86
C GLY A 268 -9.11 12.10 0.50
N SER A 269 -10.16 12.94 0.60
CA SER A 269 -10.55 13.54 1.88
C SER A 269 -11.23 12.54 2.80
N GLY A 270 -11.25 12.84 4.10
CA GLY A 270 -12.16 12.22 5.06
C GLY A 270 -13.62 12.52 4.72
N GLY A 271 -14.53 11.75 5.34
CA GLY A 271 -15.95 12.03 5.31
C GLY A 271 -16.25 13.37 5.98
N ASN A 272 -17.32 14.01 5.53
CA ASN A 272 -17.77 15.29 6.06
C ASN A 272 -19.00 15.11 6.92
N GLY A 273 -19.08 15.93 7.97
CA GLY A 273 -20.27 16.14 8.80
C GLY A 273 -21.54 16.38 8.00
N ALA A 274 -22.69 15.98 8.55
CA ALA A 274 -23.98 16.42 8.05
C ALA A 274 -24.07 17.97 7.94
N THR A 275 -24.79 18.49 6.96
CA THR A 275 -25.24 19.89 7.02
C THR A 275 -26.68 19.89 7.51
N ASP A 276 -26.92 20.36 8.73
CA ASP A 276 -28.29 20.49 9.25
C ASP A 276 -29.06 21.56 8.46
N SER A 277 -30.22 21.17 7.94
CA SER A 277 -31.16 22.06 7.27
C SER A 277 -32.60 21.88 7.75
N GLY A 278 -32.81 21.07 8.80
CA GLY A 278 -34.12 20.73 9.35
C GLY A 278 -34.40 21.39 10.70
N THR A 279 -35.60 21.15 11.24
CA THR A 279 -36.03 21.61 12.58
C THR A 279 -36.02 20.49 13.64
N ASP A 280 -35.59 19.28 13.27
CA ASP A 280 -35.62 18.06 14.10
C ASP A 280 -34.25 17.71 14.70
N VAL A 281 -34.24 16.88 15.76
CA VAL A 281 -33.01 16.38 16.39
C VAL A 281 -32.22 15.50 15.42
N ASN A 282 -31.02 15.94 15.08
CA ASN A 282 -30.19 15.37 14.04
C ASN A 282 -28.80 15.07 14.62
N PHE A 283 -28.41 13.80 14.66
CA PHE A 283 -27.06 13.40 15.05
C PHE A 283 -26.54 12.31 14.12
N ASP A 284 -25.22 12.29 13.96
CA ASP A 284 -24.52 11.31 13.13
C ASP A 284 -23.29 10.73 13.85
N GLY A 285 -22.85 9.59 13.35
CA GLY A 285 -21.65 8.93 13.84
C GLY A 285 -20.40 9.67 13.37
N GLY A 286 -19.24 9.26 13.87
CA GLY A 286 -17.98 9.83 13.38
C GLY A 286 -17.78 9.56 11.89
N HIS A 287 -17.05 10.43 11.20
CA HIS A 287 -16.79 10.31 9.77
C HIS A 287 -15.41 9.70 9.54
N GLY A 288 -15.30 8.74 8.63
CA GLY A 288 -14.06 8.03 8.36
C GLY A 288 -12.96 8.92 7.79
N ALA A 289 -11.70 8.54 7.99
CA ALA A 289 -10.56 9.26 7.45
C ALA A 289 -10.27 8.86 5.99
N GLY A 290 -9.71 9.81 5.23
CA GLY A 290 -9.20 9.59 3.89
C GLY A 290 -7.68 9.50 3.86
N TRP A 291 -7.11 9.35 2.68
CA TRP A 291 -5.66 9.40 2.46
C TRP A 291 -5.07 10.78 2.80
N LYS A 292 -5.77 11.85 2.41
CA LYS A 292 -5.26 13.22 2.44
C LYS A 292 -5.59 13.95 3.73
N SER A 293 -6.74 13.66 4.34
CA SER A 293 -7.18 14.30 5.58
C SER A 293 -7.74 13.29 6.57
N ASP A 294 -7.68 13.67 7.84
CA ASP A 294 -8.39 13.00 8.91
C ASP A 294 -9.91 13.03 8.66
N GLY A 295 -10.63 12.21 9.41
CA GLY A 295 -12.08 12.25 9.47
C GLY A 295 -12.58 13.44 10.28
N GLN A 296 -13.88 13.47 10.52
CA GLN A 296 -14.52 14.49 11.34
C GLN A 296 -15.30 13.84 12.48
N ASN A 297 -15.51 14.59 13.56
CA ASN A 297 -16.46 14.19 14.59
C ASN A 297 -17.87 14.20 13.99
N GLY A 298 -18.73 13.32 14.49
CA GLY A 298 -20.16 13.44 14.25
C GLY A 298 -20.75 14.68 14.95
N PHE A 299 -21.90 15.11 14.47
CA PHE A 299 -22.86 15.97 15.12
C PHE A 299 -23.40 15.31 16.38
N PRO A 300 -23.27 15.97 17.55
CA PRO A 300 -23.61 15.36 18.81
C PRO A 300 -25.13 15.17 18.99
N ASN A 301 -25.53 14.11 19.70
CA ASN A 301 -26.91 13.92 20.15
C ASN A 301 -27.26 14.84 21.35
N SER A 302 -28.47 14.69 21.90
CA SER A 302 -28.97 15.51 23.03
C SER A 302 -28.17 15.36 24.32
N ASN A 303 -27.40 14.27 24.47
CA ASN A 303 -26.52 14.01 25.60
C ASN A 303 -25.08 14.50 25.33
N ASN A 304 -24.85 15.19 24.21
CA ASN A 304 -23.54 15.64 23.74
C ASN A 304 -22.57 14.50 23.36
N GLU A 305 -23.11 13.34 22.96
CA GLU A 305 -22.33 12.20 22.47
C GLU A 305 -22.12 12.29 20.96
N SER A 306 -20.91 11.99 20.50
CA SER A 306 -20.62 11.90 19.08
C SER A 306 -19.46 10.95 18.83
N GLY A 307 -19.53 10.19 17.74
CA GLY A 307 -18.38 9.44 17.26
C GLY A 307 -17.23 10.40 16.94
N LYS A 308 -16.01 10.03 17.31
CA LYS A 308 -14.85 10.93 17.20
C LYS A 308 -14.19 10.86 15.82
N ALA A 309 -13.32 11.83 15.53
CA ALA A 309 -12.56 11.87 14.29
C ALA A 309 -11.40 10.85 14.31
N PRO A 310 -11.34 9.92 13.34
CA PRO A 310 -10.16 9.07 13.15
C PRO A 310 -9.07 9.81 12.36
N SER A 311 -7.85 9.28 12.42
CA SER A 311 -6.70 9.87 11.73
C SER A 311 -6.42 9.20 10.39
N ARG A 312 -5.90 9.97 9.43
CA ARG A 312 -5.46 9.50 8.12
C ARG A 312 -4.26 8.53 8.24
N PRO A 313 -4.02 7.68 7.23
CA PRO A 313 -2.90 6.71 7.25
C PRO A 313 -1.53 7.33 7.49
N LEU A 314 -1.25 8.51 6.90
CA LEU A 314 0.02 9.22 7.07
C LEU A 314 0.22 9.80 8.48
N SER A 315 -0.85 9.93 9.26
CA SER A 315 -0.82 10.35 10.67
C SER A 315 -0.91 9.15 11.63
N GLY A 316 -0.71 7.93 11.14
CA GLY A 316 -0.76 6.70 11.92
C GLY A 316 -2.00 5.84 11.64
N GLY A 317 -3.06 6.38 11.03
CA GLY A 317 -4.24 5.60 10.64
C GLY A 317 -5.10 5.11 11.82
N PHE A 318 -4.99 5.74 12.99
CA PHE A 318 -5.81 5.39 14.15
C PHE A 318 -7.30 5.48 13.85
N GLY A 319 -8.03 4.45 14.27
CA GLY A 319 -9.49 4.55 14.42
C GLY A 319 -9.85 5.43 15.61
N SER A 320 -11.11 5.84 15.70
CA SER A 320 -11.57 6.75 16.76
C SER A 320 -12.40 6.05 17.82
N GLU A 321 -12.52 6.70 18.97
CA GLU A 321 -13.49 6.31 20.01
C GLU A 321 -14.93 6.49 19.49
N HIS A 322 -15.83 5.66 20.00
CA HIS A 322 -17.27 5.92 20.00
C HIS A 322 -17.62 7.12 20.90
N GLY A 323 -18.83 7.66 20.75
CA GLY A 323 -19.35 8.69 21.66
C GLY A 323 -20.03 8.04 22.86
N THR A 324 -19.65 8.45 24.08
CA THR A 324 -20.15 7.82 25.31
C THR A 324 -20.78 8.71 26.36
N ASP A 325 -21.78 8.15 27.05
CA ASP A 325 -22.55 8.73 28.15
C ASP A 325 -22.09 8.24 29.54
N GLY A 326 -21.21 7.22 29.58
CA GLY A 326 -20.73 6.58 30.79
C GLY A 326 -21.09 5.09 30.91
N ASN A 327 -22.00 4.60 30.08
CA ASN A 327 -22.20 3.19 29.79
C ASN A 327 -21.63 2.95 28.36
N ASP A 328 -20.92 1.84 28.14
CA ASP A 328 -20.11 1.62 26.92
C ASP A 328 -20.85 0.68 25.97
N GLU A 329 -21.79 1.22 25.18
CA GLU A 329 -22.64 0.43 24.28
C GLU A 329 -22.26 0.53 22.80
N GLY A 330 -21.64 1.62 22.39
CA GLY A 330 -21.21 1.91 21.02
C GLY A 330 -19.94 1.18 20.60
N GLY A 331 -19.66 1.21 19.30
CA GLY A 331 -18.47 0.57 18.74
C GLY A 331 -17.39 1.57 18.34
N ASP A 332 -16.16 1.36 18.81
CA ASP A 332 -14.98 2.07 18.33
C ASP A 332 -14.70 1.79 16.84
N GLY A 333 -14.13 2.79 16.18
CA GLY A 333 -13.67 2.69 14.81
C GLY A 333 -12.43 1.81 14.67
N GLY A 334 -12.38 1.00 13.61
CA GLY A 334 -11.24 0.14 13.33
C GLY A 334 -10.00 0.92 12.86
N PHE A 335 -8.81 0.46 13.26
CA PHE A 335 -7.53 0.92 12.70
C PHE A 335 -7.56 0.91 11.17
N GLY A 336 -6.95 1.90 10.53
CA GLY A 336 -7.11 2.22 9.11
C GLY A 336 -8.09 3.37 8.86
N GLY A 337 -8.37 4.17 9.88
CA GLY A 337 -9.17 5.40 9.76
C GLY A 337 -10.69 5.19 9.87
N GLY A 338 -11.16 4.08 10.44
CA GLY A 338 -12.57 3.88 10.76
C GLY A 338 -12.99 4.77 11.93
N ALA A 339 -14.18 5.35 11.86
CA ALA A 339 -14.72 6.18 12.92
C ALA A 339 -15.61 5.37 13.88
N GLY A 340 -15.79 5.87 15.10
CA GLY A 340 -16.66 5.29 16.12
C GLY A 340 -18.13 5.66 15.89
N GLY A 341 -19.03 4.83 16.39
CA GLY A 341 -20.46 5.14 16.46
C GLY A 341 -20.82 5.99 17.69
N THR A 342 -22.09 5.98 18.06
CA THR A 342 -22.61 6.61 19.29
C THR A 342 -23.41 5.61 20.12
N ASP A 343 -23.64 5.91 21.40
CA ASP A 343 -24.25 4.99 22.36
C ASP A 343 -25.79 5.02 22.29
N ASP A 344 -26.44 6.14 22.56
CA ASP A 344 -27.90 6.19 22.63
C ASP A 344 -28.57 6.40 21.27
N ASN A 345 -29.45 5.46 20.89
CA ASN A 345 -30.15 5.41 19.60
C ASN A 345 -29.18 5.63 18.44
N GLY A 346 -28.03 4.98 18.55
CA GLY A 346 -26.80 5.53 18.04
C GLY A 346 -26.58 5.43 16.54
N SER A 347 -25.90 6.44 16.03
CA SER A 347 -25.43 6.49 14.65
C SER A 347 -24.08 5.76 14.51
N SER A 348 -23.96 4.90 13.52
CA SER A 348 -22.73 4.12 13.29
C SER A 348 -21.60 4.94 12.68
N GLY A 349 -20.37 4.49 12.86
CA GLY A 349 -19.19 5.16 12.33
C GLY A 349 -18.98 4.95 10.82
N GLY A 350 -18.49 6.00 10.15
CA GLY A 350 -18.04 5.95 8.76
C GLY A 350 -16.73 5.18 8.60
N ALA A 351 -16.56 4.52 7.46
CA ALA A 351 -15.37 3.70 7.21
C ALA A 351 -14.17 4.52 6.72
N GLY A 352 -12.97 4.06 7.06
CA GLY A 352 -11.73 4.57 6.47
C GLY A 352 -11.53 4.08 5.03
N GLY A 353 -10.74 4.81 4.24
CA GLY A 353 -10.43 4.42 2.87
C GLY A 353 -9.57 5.42 2.13
N TYR A 354 -9.48 5.28 0.80
CA TYR A 354 -8.87 6.33 -0.03
C TYR A 354 -9.53 7.67 0.24
N SER A 355 -10.86 7.71 0.19
CA SER A 355 -11.65 8.76 0.84
C SER A 355 -12.48 8.12 1.94
N GLY A 356 -12.68 8.82 3.05
CA GLY A 356 -13.48 8.32 4.17
C GLY A 356 -14.98 8.34 3.87
N GLY A 357 -15.74 7.43 4.46
CA GLY A 357 -17.20 7.45 4.42
C GLY A 357 -17.80 8.39 5.48
N SER A 358 -19.04 8.82 5.28
CA SER A 358 -19.78 9.56 6.31
C SER A 358 -20.18 8.67 7.48
N GLY A 359 -20.41 9.24 8.66
CA GLY A 359 -21.15 8.57 9.73
C GLY A 359 -22.56 8.20 9.28
N GLY A 360 -23.14 7.19 9.93
CA GLY A 360 -24.58 6.91 9.86
C GLY A 360 -25.34 8.08 10.46
N ALA A 361 -26.62 8.23 10.13
CA ALA A 361 -27.43 9.33 10.63
C ALA A 361 -28.72 8.79 11.25
N MET A 362 -29.19 9.50 12.28
CA MET A 362 -30.51 9.32 12.86
C MET A 362 -31.31 10.62 12.79
N CYS A 363 -32.60 10.48 12.49
CA CYS A 363 -33.61 11.52 12.68
C CYS A 363 -34.72 11.06 13.65
N SER A 364 -35.48 12.00 14.20
CA SER A 364 -36.72 11.70 14.93
C SER A 364 -37.68 10.83 14.09
N ASP A 365 -38.41 9.91 14.74
CA ASP A 365 -39.31 8.87 14.16
C ASP A 365 -38.61 7.59 13.62
N ASP A 366 -37.60 7.09 14.33
CA ASP A 366 -36.94 5.80 14.08
C ASP A 366 -36.38 5.62 12.65
N ARG A 367 -35.80 6.69 12.08
CA ARG A 367 -35.19 6.66 10.73
C ARG A 367 -33.68 6.69 10.83
N TYR A 368 -33.06 5.61 10.37
CA TYR A 368 -31.63 5.35 10.54
C TYR A 368 -30.96 5.05 9.20
N SER A 369 -29.71 5.47 9.06
CA SER A 369 -28.84 4.94 8.00
C SER A 369 -27.54 4.43 8.56
N ALA A 370 -27.00 3.42 7.87
CA ALA A 370 -25.63 2.97 8.06
C ALA A 370 -24.59 4.00 7.67
N GLY A 371 -23.43 3.92 8.32
CA GLY A 371 -22.25 4.68 7.97
C GLY A 371 -21.79 4.31 6.57
N GLY A 372 -21.32 5.31 5.83
CA GLY A 372 -20.79 5.14 4.48
C GLY A 372 -19.51 4.31 4.48
N GLY A 373 -19.37 3.46 3.48
CA GLY A 373 -18.13 2.73 3.19
C GLY A 373 -17.04 3.64 2.63
N GLY A 374 -15.78 3.26 2.81
CA GLY A 374 -14.64 4.03 2.31
C GLY A 374 -14.51 3.91 0.78
N GLY A 375 -13.96 4.94 0.15
CA GLY A 375 -13.57 4.92 -1.25
C GLY A 375 -12.30 4.08 -1.49
N SER A 376 -12.10 3.62 -2.72
CA SER A 376 -10.89 2.89 -3.14
C SER A 376 -10.18 3.57 -4.31
N TYR A 377 -8.88 3.33 -4.40
CA TYR A 377 -8.00 3.94 -5.39
C TYR A 377 -6.92 2.96 -5.85
N VAL A 378 -6.58 3.03 -7.13
CA VAL A 378 -5.41 2.39 -7.72
C VAL A 378 -4.69 3.48 -8.50
N ASN A 379 -3.40 3.64 -8.24
CA ASN A 379 -2.58 4.61 -8.95
C ASN A 379 -2.52 4.29 -10.44
N SER A 380 -2.41 5.30 -11.30
CA SER A 380 -2.33 5.13 -12.76
C SER A 380 -1.09 4.36 -13.22
N ILE A 381 -0.05 4.25 -12.39
CA ILE A 381 1.11 3.39 -12.68
C ILE A 381 0.82 1.90 -12.47
N GLY A 382 -0.29 1.57 -11.80
CA GLY A 382 -0.80 0.21 -11.68
C GLY A 382 -1.55 -0.22 -12.94
N SER A 383 -1.40 -1.48 -13.31
CA SER A 383 -2.08 -2.11 -14.45
C SER A 383 -2.99 -3.25 -14.00
N ASN A 384 -3.81 -3.78 -14.91
CA ASN A 384 -4.66 -4.95 -14.67
C ASN A 384 -5.52 -4.86 -13.40
N ARG A 385 -6.13 -3.69 -13.16
CA ARG A 385 -7.03 -3.49 -12.03
C ARG A 385 -8.23 -4.44 -12.14
N VAL A 386 -8.49 -5.18 -11.06
CA VAL A 386 -9.66 -6.07 -10.91
C VAL A 386 -10.40 -5.70 -9.63
N ASN A 387 -11.69 -5.40 -9.73
CA ASN A 387 -12.57 -5.28 -8.57
C ASN A 387 -13.12 -6.68 -8.21
N ILE A 388 -12.91 -7.13 -6.98
CA ILE A 388 -13.34 -8.45 -6.51
C ILE A 388 -14.65 -8.28 -5.76
N THR A 389 -15.76 -8.71 -6.38
CA THR A 389 -17.14 -8.44 -5.90
C THR A 389 -17.56 -9.27 -4.68
N ARG A 390 -16.79 -10.28 -4.27
CA ARG A 390 -17.10 -11.01 -3.04
C ARG A 390 -16.89 -10.07 -1.86
N ASN A 391 -17.90 -9.92 -1.03
CA ASN A 391 -17.81 -9.19 0.23
C ASN A 391 -16.65 -9.70 1.11
N HIS A 392 -15.98 -8.81 1.85
CA HIS A 392 -14.96 -9.16 2.86
C HIS A 392 -15.45 -8.79 4.26
N SER A 393 -15.60 -9.80 5.13
CA SER A 393 -16.29 -9.67 6.42
C SER A 393 -15.36 -9.59 7.64
N GLY A 394 -14.04 -9.70 7.45
CA GLY A 394 -13.04 -9.71 8.52
C GLY A 394 -12.16 -8.46 8.53
N HIS A 395 -11.04 -8.54 9.25
CA HIS A 395 -9.93 -7.59 9.13
C HIS A 395 -9.40 -7.60 7.69
N GLY A 396 -8.88 -6.48 7.23
CA GLY A 396 -8.26 -6.37 5.92
C GLY A 396 -7.06 -7.31 5.75
N TYR A 397 -6.54 -7.34 4.54
CA TYR A 397 -5.27 -7.99 4.23
C TYR A 397 -4.63 -7.35 3.00
N ILE A 398 -3.33 -7.54 2.87
CA ILE A 398 -2.56 -7.19 1.66
C ILE A 398 -1.79 -8.44 1.24
N ARG A 399 -2.15 -9.04 0.11
CA ARG A 399 -1.45 -10.17 -0.48
C ARG A 399 -0.60 -9.68 -1.65
N ILE A 400 0.72 -9.85 -1.52
CA ILE A 400 1.68 -9.49 -2.56
C ILE A 400 2.24 -10.78 -3.16
N THR A 401 2.13 -10.93 -4.47
CA THR A 401 2.65 -12.07 -5.23
C THR A 401 3.60 -11.58 -6.30
N LYS A 402 4.81 -12.14 -6.36
CA LYS A 402 5.75 -11.88 -7.44
C LYS A 402 5.31 -12.65 -8.69
N ASN A 403 5.17 -11.94 -9.80
CA ASN A 403 4.85 -12.57 -11.08
C ASN A 403 6.10 -13.26 -11.66
N PRO A 404 5.93 -14.35 -12.42
CA PRO A 404 7.02 -15.10 -13.02
C PRO A 404 7.86 -14.29 -14.01
#